data_AF-A0A2V1K4H8-F1
#
_entry.id   AF-A0A2V1K4H8-F1
#
_cell.length_a   1.000
_cell.length_b   1.000
_cell.length_c   1.000
_cell.angle_alpha   90.00
_cell.angle_beta   90.00
_cell.angle_gamma   90.00
#
_symmetry.space_group_name_H-M   'P 1'
#
loop_
_entity.id
_entity.type
_entity.pdbx_description
1 polymer ?
#
loop_
_entity_poly.entity_id
_entity_poly.type
_entity_poly.pdbx_seq_one_letter_code
_entity_poly.pdbx_strand_id
1 'polypeptide(L)'
;MNLERLRREFPDFDITTLPTLPEGFFDASSYIDAAPSFENEERGLKVYVDYANYADRESGRSQRFCVSRYDEEAGDFEDVALSTNDWAEVTRFLTT
;
A
#
# COMPACT_ATOMS: atom_id res chain seq x y z
N MET A 1 2.48 1.14 14.86
CA MET A 1 2.17 1.95 13.66
C MET A 1 0.99 2.84 13.96
N ASN A 2 1.08 4.14 13.63
CA ASN A 2 -0.03 5.08 13.75
C ASN A 2 -0.87 5.01 12.46
N LEU A 3 -2.20 4.86 12.56
CA LEU A 3 -3.14 4.71 11.43
C LEU A 3 -4.15 5.88 11.36
N GLU A 4 -3.83 7.03 11.97
CA GLU A 4 -4.72 8.18 12.01
C GLU A 4 -5.05 8.75 10.61
N ARG A 5 -4.11 8.74 9.65
CA ARG A 5 -4.40 9.25 8.30
C ARG A 5 -5.28 8.25 7.56
N LEU A 6 -4.95 6.96 7.57
CA LEU A 6 -5.80 5.93 6.97
C LEU A 6 -7.26 6.07 7.43
N ARG A 7 -7.51 6.17 8.73
CA ARG A 7 -8.88 6.31 9.27
C ARG A 7 -9.58 7.58 8.82
N ARG A 8 -8.83 8.66 8.56
CA ARG A 8 -9.37 9.95 8.13
C ARG A 8 -9.64 9.99 6.63
N GLU A 9 -8.71 9.44 5.84
CA GLU A 9 -8.74 9.49 4.38
C GLU A 9 -9.60 8.37 3.79
N PHE A 10 -9.64 7.19 4.43
CA PHE A 10 -10.39 6.01 4.03
C PHE A 10 -11.30 5.53 5.18
N PRO A 11 -12.36 6.27 5.53
CA PRO A 11 -13.22 5.95 6.67
C PRO A 11 -13.97 4.62 6.52
N ASP A 12 -14.21 4.17 5.29
CA ASP A 12 -14.90 2.92 4.97
C ASP A 12 -13.95 1.70 4.90
N PHE A 13 -12.64 1.91 5.02
CA PHE A 13 -11.67 0.80 4.97
C PHE A 13 -11.68 0.00 6.27
N ASP A 14 -11.91 -1.32 6.16
CA ASP A 14 -11.83 -2.23 7.29
C ASP A 14 -10.36 -2.50 7.69
N ILE A 15 -9.89 -1.74 8.67
CA ILE A 15 -8.52 -1.84 9.21
C ILE A 15 -8.18 -3.22 9.77
N THR A 16 -9.17 -4.05 10.11
CA THR A 16 -8.92 -5.41 10.62
C THR A 16 -8.42 -6.34 9.52
N THR A 17 -8.64 -5.96 8.26
CA THR A 17 -8.12 -6.69 7.09
C THR A 17 -6.68 -6.31 6.74
N LEU A 18 -6.14 -5.25 7.35
CA LEU A 18 -4.80 -4.77 7.09
C LEU A 18 -3.77 -5.81 7.56
N PRO A 19 -2.85 -6.27 6.70
CA PRO A 19 -1.82 -7.20 7.12
C PRO A 19 -0.77 -6.48 7.99
N THR A 20 -0.03 -7.27 8.79
CA THR A 20 1.09 -6.74 9.56
C THR A 20 2.21 -6.32 8.62
N LEU A 21 2.45 -5.01 8.52
CA LEU A 21 3.57 -4.44 7.77
C LEU A 21 4.91 -4.69 8.51
N PRO A 22 6.02 -4.87 7.78
CA PRO A 22 7.36 -4.89 8.37
C PRO A 22 7.72 -3.58 9.09
N GLU A 23 8.75 -3.63 9.93
CA GLU A 23 9.27 -2.44 10.60
C GLU A 23 9.76 -1.37 9.59
N GLY A 24 9.68 -0.10 9.97
CA GLY A 24 10.05 1.05 9.13
C GLY A 24 8.93 1.58 8.24
N PHE A 25 7.82 0.85 8.10
CA PHE A 25 6.65 1.36 7.38
C PHE A 25 5.78 2.28 8.26
N PHE A 26 5.33 3.39 7.68
CA PHE A 26 4.38 4.31 8.30
C PHE A 26 3.20 4.62 7.37
N ASP A 27 2.11 5.11 7.96
CA ASP A 27 0.90 5.49 7.26
C ASP A 27 1.10 6.76 6.41
N ALA A 28 1.06 6.56 5.10
CA ALA A 28 1.19 7.60 4.08
C ALA A 28 -0.12 7.81 3.28
N SER A 29 -1.22 7.20 3.76
CA SER A 29 -2.52 7.24 3.12
C SER A 29 -2.97 8.67 2.79
N SER A 30 -3.53 8.82 1.59
CA SER A 30 -4.05 10.08 1.06
C SER A 30 -5.37 9.84 0.34
N TYR A 31 -6.36 10.71 0.52
CA TYR A 31 -7.69 10.57 -0.08
C TYR A 31 -7.68 10.60 -1.63
N ILE A 32 -6.58 11.06 -2.24
CA ILE A 32 -6.40 11.08 -3.69
C ILE A 32 -5.87 9.75 -4.23
N ASP A 33 -5.35 8.88 -3.36
CA ASP A 33 -4.90 7.54 -3.75
C ASP A 33 -6.11 6.62 -3.93
N ALA A 34 -5.97 5.64 -4.81
CA ALA A 34 -6.95 4.56 -5.02
C ALA A 34 -7.22 3.73 -3.75
N ALA A 35 -6.20 3.63 -2.89
CA ALA A 35 -6.18 2.76 -1.73
C ALA A 35 -5.26 3.32 -0.63
N PRO A 36 -5.45 2.89 0.64
CA PRO A 36 -4.49 3.16 1.70
C PRO A 36 -3.07 2.80 1.31
N SER A 37 -2.10 3.60 1.76
CA SER A 37 -0.71 3.46 1.35
C SER A 37 0.25 3.64 2.52
N PHE A 38 1.38 2.94 2.44
CA PHE A 38 2.37 2.84 3.50
C PHE A 38 3.76 2.97 2.94
N GLU A 39 4.56 3.86 3.51
CA GLU A 39 5.87 4.20 2.97
C GLU A 39 6.98 3.76 3.92
N ASN A 40 8.11 3.36 3.33
CA ASN A 40 9.39 3.18 3.99
C ASN A 40 10.42 4.03 3.23
N GLU A 41 10.69 5.22 3.76
CA GLU A 41 11.59 6.21 3.13
C GLU A 41 13.03 5.69 3.03
N GLU A 42 13.52 4.98 4.05
CA GLU A 42 14.89 4.43 4.08
C GLU A 42 15.15 3.47 2.93
N ARG A 43 14.09 2.81 2.43
CA ARG A 43 14.16 1.84 1.34
C ARG A 43 13.57 2.34 0.04
N GLY A 44 13.01 3.55 0.00
CA GLY A 44 12.32 4.10 -1.15
C GLY A 44 11.18 3.20 -1.63
N LEU A 45 10.38 2.67 -0.70
CA LEU A 45 9.27 1.75 -1.02
C LEU A 45 7.93 2.32 -0.57
N LYS A 46 6.90 2.11 -1.40
CA LYS A 46 5.51 2.39 -1.06
C LYS A 46 4.63 1.17 -1.32
N VAL A 47 3.82 0.80 -0.34
CA VAL A 47 2.90 -0.34 -0.40
C VAL A 47 1.48 0.19 -0.35
N TYR A 48 0.71 -0.09 -1.39
CA TYR A 48 -0.72 0.17 -1.44
C TYR A 48 -1.47 -1.11 -1.05
N VAL A 49 -2.44 -0.97 -0.14
CA VAL A 49 -3.29 -2.07 0.33
C VAL A 49 -4.74 -1.74 0.03
N ASP A 50 -5.24 -2.31 -1.04
CA ASP A 50 -6.62 -2.16 -1.50
C ASP A 50 -7.59 -2.98 -0.63
N TYR A 51 -8.89 -2.71 -0.80
CA TYR A 51 -9.97 -3.36 -0.08
C TYR A 51 -9.89 -4.88 -0.21
N ALA A 52 -10.16 -5.60 0.88
CA ALA A 52 -10.17 -7.05 0.88
C ALA A 52 -11.18 -7.61 -0.13
N ASN A 53 -12.37 -6.99 -0.18
CA ASN A 53 -13.41 -7.32 -1.14
C ASN A 53 -13.10 -6.69 -2.50
N TYR A 54 -13.11 -7.53 -3.55
CA TYR A 54 -12.80 -7.12 -4.92
C TYR A 54 -13.76 -6.06 -5.47
N ALA A 55 -15.04 -6.11 -5.06
CA ALA A 55 -16.06 -5.18 -5.55
C ALA A 55 -15.87 -3.73 -5.06
N ASP A 56 -15.13 -3.54 -3.97
CA ASP A 56 -14.88 -2.22 -3.38
C ASP A 56 -13.58 -1.58 -3.91
N ARG A 57 -12.79 -2.31 -4.70
CA ARG A 57 -11.53 -1.82 -5.26
C ARG A 57 -11.75 -0.85 -6.41
N GLU A 58 -10.90 0.18 -6.50
CA GLU A 58 -11.00 1.17 -7.57
C GLU A 58 -10.86 0.53 -8.95
N SER A 59 -11.89 0.69 -9.78
CA SER A 59 -11.97 0.24 -11.18
C SER A 59 -11.56 -1.22 -11.45
N GLY A 60 -11.93 -2.16 -10.57
CA GLY A 60 -12.20 -3.56 -10.91
C GLY A 60 -11.12 -4.32 -11.69
N ARG A 61 -9.84 -3.94 -11.55
CA ARG A 61 -8.68 -4.57 -12.22
C ARG A 61 -7.41 -4.61 -11.36
N SER A 62 -7.42 -4.06 -10.15
CA SER A 62 -6.26 -4.03 -9.26
C SER A 62 -6.13 -5.32 -8.43
N GLN A 63 -4.90 -5.82 -8.36
CA GLN A 63 -4.51 -6.75 -7.31
C GLN A 63 -4.64 -6.04 -5.95
N ARG A 64 -4.87 -6.80 -4.87
CA ARG A 64 -5.06 -6.22 -3.54
C ARG A 64 -3.84 -5.43 -3.05
N PHE A 65 -2.65 -5.91 -3.40
CA PHE A 65 -1.41 -5.33 -2.95
C PHE A 65 -0.60 -4.86 -4.15
N CYS A 66 -0.10 -3.64 -4.05
CA CYS A 66 0.83 -3.07 -5.01
C CYS A 66 2.03 -2.53 -4.24
N VAL A 67 3.24 -2.85 -4.69
CA VAL A 67 4.49 -2.28 -4.16
C VAL A 67 5.16 -1.50 -5.27
N SER A 68 5.39 -0.23 -5.00
CA SER A 68 6.12 0.67 -5.88
C SER A 68 7.47 1.03 -5.29
N ARG A 69 8.45 1.27 -6.17
CA ARG A 69 9.72 1.90 -5.81
C ARG A 69 9.65 3.40 -6.09
N TYR A 70 10.38 4.16 -5.29
CA TYR A 70 10.62 5.56 -5.58
C TYR A 70 11.51 5.67 -6.81
N ASP A 71 11.03 6.35 -7.84
CA ASP A 71 11.78 6.68 -9.03
C ASP A 71 12.41 8.07 -8.86
N GLU A 72 13.74 8.14 -8.78
CA GLU A 72 14.45 9.42 -8.57
C GLU A 72 14.34 10.38 -9.77
N GLU A 73 14.09 9.87 -10.98
CA GLU A 73 13.99 10.69 -12.20
C GLU A 73 12.62 11.37 -12.32
N ALA A 74 11.54 10.64 -12.02
CA ALA A 74 10.16 11.12 -11.99
C ALA A 74 9.81 11.84 -10.68
N GLY A 75 10.49 11.49 -9.58
CA GLY A 75 10.24 12.04 -8.25
C GLY A 75 8.97 11.49 -7.61
N ASP A 76 8.57 10.27 -7.93
CA ASP A 76 7.33 9.65 -7.49
C ASP A 76 7.44 8.11 -7.30
N PHE A 77 6.30 7.46 -7.08
CA PHE A 77 6.17 6.01 -6.88
C PHE A 77 5.44 5.31 -8.05
N GLU A 78 5.62 5.77 -9.30
CA GLU A 78 4.98 5.14 -10.47
C GLU A 78 5.64 3.81 -10.91
N ASP A 79 6.88 3.50 -10.48
CA ASP A 79 7.53 2.20 -10.76
C ASP A 79 6.91 1.07 -9.94
N VAL A 80 5.92 0.38 -10.52
CA VAL A 80 5.30 -0.80 -9.91
C VAL A 80 6.25 -1.99 -9.97
N ALA A 81 6.81 -2.35 -8.83
CA ALA A 81 7.75 -3.45 -8.68
C ALA A 81 7.08 -4.80 -8.40
N LEU A 82 5.89 -4.80 -7.78
CA LEU A 82 5.10 -5.99 -7.48
C LEU A 82 3.61 -5.66 -7.43
N SER A 83 2.77 -6.49 -8.06
CA SER A 83 1.31 -6.42 -7.95
C SER A 83 0.75 -7.83 -7.78
N THR A 84 0.12 -8.11 -6.63
CA THR A 84 -0.36 -9.47 -6.28
C THR A 84 -1.51 -9.43 -5.25
N ASN A 85 -2.28 -10.51 -5.19
CA ASN A 85 -3.28 -10.72 -4.13
C ASN A 85 -2.69 -11.50 -2.93
N ASP A 86 -1.42 -11.93 -3.00
CA ASP A 86 -0.79 -12.76 -1.99
C ASP A 86 0.15 -11.93 -1.08
N TRP A 87 -0.21 -11.83 0.20
CA TRP A 87 0.60 -11.03 1.14
C TRP A 87 1.97 -11.67 1.46
N ALA A 88 2.13 -12.98 1.30
CA ALA A 88 3.41 -13.64 1.55
C ALA A 88 4.43 -13.27 0.47
N GLU A 89 3.99 -13.11 -0.79
CA GLU A 89 4.82 -12.56 -1.87
C GLU A 89 5.26 -11.12 -1.56
N VAL A 90 4.34 -10.28 -1.08
CA VAL A 90 4.65 -8.91 -0.68
C VAL A 90 5.65 -8.90 0.47
N THR A 91 5.42 -9.69 1.52
CA THR A 91 6.33 -9.79 2.67
C THR A 91 7.73 -10.20 2.22
N ARG A 92 7.85 -11.22 1.36
CA ARG A 92 9.15 -11.67 0.83
C ARG A 92 9.86 -10.56 0.06
N PHE A 93 9.14 -9.84 -0.78
CA PHE A 93 9.69 -8.69 -1.50
C PHE A 93 10.16 -7.60 -0.53
N LEU A 94 9.35 -7.28 0.46
CA LEU A 94 9.64 -6.27 1.47
C LEU A 94 10.72 -6.69 2.48
N THR A 95 11.16 -7.94 2.54
CA THR A 95 12.25 -8.35 3.46
C THR A 95 13.54 -8.73 2.75
N THR A 96 13.58 -8.63 1.43
CA THR A 96 14.79 -8.80 0.62
C THR A 96 15.60 -7.51 0.61
#